data_AF-F2LFN5-F1
#
_entry.id   AF-F2LFN5-F1
#
_cell.length_a   1.000
_cell.length_b   1.000
_cell.length_c   1.000
_cell.angle_alpha   90.00
_cell.angle_beta   90.00
_cell.angle_gamma   90.00
#
_symmetry.space_group_name_H-M   'P 1'
#
loop_
_entity.id
_entity.type
_entity.pdbx_description
1 polymer ?
#
loop_
_entity_poly.entity_id
_entity_poly.type
_entity_poly.pdbx_seq_one_letter_code
_entity_poly.pdbx_strand_id
1 'polypeptide(L)'
;MSSLDQIRAQLAAAGHPELPVGHPVADGKHHRYGPRKKYWYQLREVVSKGAVIGYSGTYGYFSGDDPGTERFQWAGAPLSDEVLAETRRRQEVAEREESERAARQAQLAANRARSQWDRAGDVGASAYLERKQITPEGVRFDADGTMFVPMYRYEAEGRLVGLQKITPNGEKRYNKGMEKKGASRLLGSIGAEDKMVLVAEGYATGRSIRMATREAFAVSVCFDAAGIQSAVQGLRAAFPAVHILVCADDDWKIEQRLREWLVEEFGFRGELTYGASPIKVEAKNTWYMLAAHKRVDDNGVQFVEARPRNVALLAMIRAY
;
A
#
# COMPACT_ATOMS: atom_id res chain seq x y z
N MET A 1 -22.04 -28.71 -15.45
CA MET A 1 -22.11 -27.25 -15.21
C MET A 1 -21.56 -27.03 -13.81
N SER A 2 -20.68 -26.05 -13.57
CA SER A 2 -20.34 -25.66 -12.20
C SER A 2 -21.39 -24.69 -11.68
N SER A 3 -22.33 -25.14 -10.84
CA SER A 3 -23.36 -24.28 -10.21
C SER A 3 -22.77 -23.42 -9.08
N LEU A 4 -23.47 -22.36 -8.65
CA LEU A 4 -23.01 -21.56 -7.51
C LEU A 4 -22.90 -22.38 -6.22
N ASP A 5 -23.74 -23.41 -6.04
CA ASP A 5 -23.64 -24.32 -4.88
C ASP A 5 -22.36 -25.16 -4.92
N GLN A 6 -21.95 -25.60 -6.11
CA GLN A 6 -20.67 -26.30 -6.28
C GLN A 6 -19.48 -25.37 -6.04
N ILE A 7 -19.59 -24.10 -6.42
CA ILE A 7 -18.60 -23.08 -6.08
C ILE A 7 -18.50 -22.90 -4.55
N ARG A 8 -19.63 -22.79 -3.85
CA ARG A 8 -19.66 -22.73 -2.38
C ARG A 8 -19.00 -23.96 -1.75
N ALA A 9 -19.31 -25.15 -2.27
CA ALA A 9 -18.75 -26.40 -1.78
C ALA A 9 -17.22 -26.44 -1.96
N GLN A 10 -16.70 -25.99 -3.09
CA GLN A 10 -15.25 -25.92 -3.33
C GLN A 10 -14.55 -24.92 -2.39
N LEU A 11 -15.15 -23.74 -2.17
CA LEU A 11 -14.62 -22.76 -1.22
C LEU A 11 -14.59 -23.33 0.20
N ALA A 12 -15.67 -23.97 0.64
CA ALA A 12 -15.73 -24.62 1.95
C ALA A 12 -14.68 -25.74 2.09
N ALA A 13 -14.51 -26.57 1.05
CA ALA A 13 -13.50 -27.62 1.01
C ALA A 13 -12.07 -27.07 1.08
N ALA A 14 -11.83 -25.89 0.51
CA ALA A 14 -10.56 -25.17 0.59
C ALA A 14 -10.38 -24.38 1.90
N GLY A 15 -11.28 -24.52 2.89
CA GLY A 15 -11.17 -23.86 4.18
C GLY A 15 -11.48 -22.36 4.15
N HIS A 16 -12.20 -21.87 3.15
CA HIS A 16 -12.70 -20.50 3.15
C HIS A 16 -13.82 -20.32 4.19
N PRO A 17 -13.92 -19.14 4.83
CA PRO A 17 -15.02 -18.82 5.73
C PRO A 17 -16.33 -18.68 4.96
N GLU A 18 -17.45 -18.59 5.68
CA GLU A 18 -18.76 -18.38 5.08
C GLU A 18 -18.79 -17.11 4.22
N LEU A 19 -19.41 -17.21 3.04
CA LEU A 19 -19.55 -16.09 2.13
C LEU A 19 -20.55 -15.06 2.69
N PRO A 20 -20.31 -13.75 2.46
CA PRO A 20 -21.29 -12.72 2.80
C PRO A 20 -22.62 -12.94 2.09
N VAL A 21 -23.71 -12.44 2.68
CA VAL A 21 -25.05 -12.48 2.06
C VAL A 21 -25.00 -11.87 0.65
N GLY A 22 -25.60 -12.56 -0.32
CA GLY A 22 -25.59 -12.15 -1.74
C GLY A 22 -24.37 -12.63 -2.54
N HIS A 23 -23.38 -13.27 -1.92
CA HIS A 23 -22.24 -13.90 -2.59
C HIS A 23 -22.44 -15.43 -2.69
N PRO A 24 -21.86 -16.12 -3.69
CA PRO A 24 -20.90 -15.59 -4.66
C PRO A 24 -21.56 -14.90 -5.87
N VAL A 25 -20.87 -13.90 -6.41
CA VAL A 25 -21.28 -13.09 -7.57
C VAL A 25 -20.29 -13.28 -8.72
N ALA A 26 -20.80 -13.45 -9.94
CA ALA A 26 -20.01 -13.71 -11.15
C ALA A 26 -19.84 -12.47 -12.05
N ASP A 27 -19.36 -11.36 -11.48
CA ASP A 27 -19.15 -10.08 -12.18
C ASP A 27 -17.74 -9.91 -12.75
N GLY A 28 -16.91 -10.94 -12.67
CA GLY A 28 -15.52 -10.91 -13.10
C GLY A 28 -14.60 -10.07 -12.21
N LYS A 29 -15.04 -9.61 -11.03
CA LYS A 29 -14.21 -8.81 -10.11
C LYS A 29 -13.67 -9.66 -8.96
N HIS A 30 -12.61 -9.15 -8.34
CA HIS A 30 -12.07 -9.72 -7.11
C HIS A 30 -12.96 -9.35 -5.92
N HIS A 31 -13.53 -10.36 -5.26
CA HIS A 31 -14.31 -10.20 -4.05
C HIS A 31 -13.48 -10.69 -2.86
N ARG A 32 -12.96 -9.74 -2.05
CA ARG A 32 -12.21 -10.05 -0.83
C ARG A 32 -13.14 -10.07 0.39
N TYR A 33 -13.04 -11.10 1.21
CA TYR A 33 -13.95 -11.35 2.34
C TYR A 33 -13.24 -12.09 3.50
N GLY A 34 -14.00 -12.36 4.56
CA GLY A 34 -13.50 -13.03 5.76
C GLY A 34 -12.56 -12.18 6.62
N PRO A 35 -11.91 -12.80 7.63
CA PRO A 35 -11.01 -12.13 8.55
C PRO A 35 -9.92 -11.33 7.82
N ARG A 36 -9.81 -10.04 8.15
CA ARG A 36 -8.84 -9.10 7.55
C ARG A 36 -8.89 -9.04 6.01
N LYS A 37 -10.00 -9.48 5.39
CA LYS A 37 -10.18 -9.56 3.92
C LYS A 37 -9.07 -10.38 3.23
N LYS A 38 -8.58 -11.44 3.87
CA LYS A 38 -7.51 -12.29 3.31
C LYS A 38 -8.01 -13.32 2.31
N TYR A 39 -9.26 -13.76 2.42
CA TYR A 39 -9.86 -14.69 1.47
C TYR A 39 -10.42 -13.93 0.29
N TRP A 40 -10.35 -14.52 -0.90
CA TRP A 40 -10.91 -13.90 -2.09
C TRP A 40 -11.39 -14.93 -3.10
N TYR A 41 -12.27 -14.49 -3.99
CA TYR A 41 -12.65 -15.22 -5.19
C TYR A 41 -12.92 -14.25 -6.35
N GLN A 42 -12.84 -14.74 -7.58
CA GLN A 42 -13.25 -14.07 -8.80
C GLN A 42 -13.99 -15.08 -9.68
N LEU A 43 -15.22 -14.76 -10.07
CA LEU A 43 -16.06 -15.66 -10.87
C LEU A 43 -16.59 -14.95 -12.11
N ARG A 44 -16.78 -15.72 -13.17
CA ARG A 44 -17.39 -15.29 -14.42
C ARG A 44 -18.37 -16.34 -14.90
N GLU A 45 -19.44 -15.88 -15.53
CA GLU A 45 -20.39 -16.75 -16.23
C GLU A 45 -19.75 -17.36 -17.47
N VAL A 46 -19.98 -18.65 -17.66
CA VAL A 46 -19.69 -19.36 -18.91
C VAL A 46 -21.00 -19.46 -19.67
N VAL A 47 -21.04 -18.86 -20.86
CA VAL A 47 -22.27 -18.76 -21.67
C VAL A 47 -22.11 -19.56 -22.95
N SER A 48 -23.14 -20.32 -23.30
CA SER A 48 -23.25 -21.06 -24.56
C SER A 48 -24.61 -20.80 -25.18
N LYS A 49 -24.65 -20.41 -26.46
CA LYS A 49 -25.89 -20.12 -27.20
C LYS A 49 -26.85 -19.17 -26.47
N GLY A 50 -26.29 -18.16 -25.78
CA GLY A 50 -27.06 -17.15 -25.04
C GLY A 50 -27.53 -17.59 -23.64
N ALA A 51 -27.25 -18.82 -23.20
CA ALA A 51 -27.60 -19.32 -21.87
C ALA A 51 -26.35 -19.51 -20.99
N VAL A 52 -26.44 -19.14 -19.71
CA VAL A 52 -25.39 -19.44 -18.72
C VAL A 52 -25.38 -20.94 -18.46
N ILE A 53 -24.25 -21.59 -18.74
CA ILE A 53 -24.03 -23.03 -18.55
C ILE A 53 -23.13 -23.35 -17.36
N GLY A 54 -22.78 -22.35 -16.56
CA GLY A 54 -22.02 -22.53 -15.32
C GLY A 54 -21.08 -21.36 -15.05
N TYR A 55 -20.24 -21.53 -14.03
CA TYR A 55 -19.31 -20.51 -13.57
C TYR A 55 -17.88 -21.03 -13.62
N SER A 56 -16.96 -20.15 -13.97
CA SER A 56 -15.52 -20.40 -13.94
C SER A 56 -14.82 -19.27 -13.21
N GLY A 57 -13.63 -19.52 -12.70
CA GLY A 57 -12.88 -18.49 -11.99
C GLY A 57 -11.77 -19.05 -11.11
N THR A 58 -11.32 -18.20 -10.21
CA THR A 58 -10.25 -18.48 -9.26
C THR A 58 -10.64 -18.05 -7.85
N TYR A 59 -9.95 -18.61 -6.88
CA TYR A 59 -10.07 -18.26 -5.47
C TYR A 59 -8.71 -18.36 -4.79
N GLY A 60 -8.60 -17.83 -3.58
CA GLY A 60 -7.36 -17.98 -2.81
C GLY A 60 -7.37 -17.29 -1.46
N TYR A 61 -6.22 -17.37 -0.82
CA TYR A 61 -5.92 -16.76 0.47
C TYR A 61 -4.60 -15.98 0.39
N PHE A 62 -4.65 -14.70 0.75
CA PHE A 62 -3.46 -13.84 0.77
C PHE A 62 -2.54 -14.19 1.96
N SER A 63 -1.32 -14.62 1.64
CA SER A 63 -0.21 -14.80 2.57
C SER A 63 0.95 -13.86 2.20
N GLY A 64 1.01 -12.69 2.84
CA GLY A 64 1.90 -11.62 2.38
C GLY A 64 1.48 -11.12 1.00
N ASP A 65 2.41 -11.11 0.05
CA ASP A 65 2.18 -10.73 -1.35
C ASP A 65 1.71 -11.92 -2.22
N ASP A 66 1.73 -13.15 -1.71
CA ASP A 66 1.22 -14.32 -2.42
C ASP A 66 -0.32 -14.37 -2.35
N PRO A 67 -1.04 -14.30 -3.48
CA PRO A 67 -2.49 -14.41 -3.50
C PRO A 67 -3.03 -15.83 -3.24
N GLY A 68 -2.18 -16.87 -3.28
CA GLY A 68 -2.61 -18.26 -3.09
C GLY A 68 -3.63 -18.69 -4.14
N THR A 69 -3.41 -18.31 -5.40
CA THR A 69 -4.41 -18.47 -6.48
C THR A 69 -4.62 -19.92 -6.87
N GLU A 70 -5.84 -20.40 -6.71
CA GLU A 70 -6.33 -21.69 -7.19
C GLU A 70 -7.49 -21.51 -8.17
N ARG A 71 -7.70 -22.50 -9.05
CA ARG A 71 -8.79 -22.49 -10.03
C ARG A 71 -9.96 -23.33 -9.53
N PHE A 72 -11.18 -22.83 -9.74
CA PHE A 72 -12.36 -23.67 -9.55
C PHE A 72 -12.35 -24.84 -10.53
N GLN A 73 -12.66 -26.02 -10.02
CA GLN A 73 -12.83 -27.22 -10.82
C GLN A 73 -14.17 -27.19 -11.56
N TRP A 74 -14.13 -27.53 -12.84
CA TRP A 74 -15.31 -27.64 -13.67
C TRP A 74 -15.96 -29.02 -13.49
N ALA A 75 -17.20 -29.04 -12.99
CA ALA A 75 -17.94 -30.28 -12.72
C ALA A 75 -18.87 -30.71 -13.88
N GLY A 76 -18.71 -30.15 -15.09
CA GLY A 76 -19.53 -30.47 -16.27
C GLY A 76 -18.78 -31.23 -17.36
N ALA A 77 -19.52 -31.57 -18.42
CA ALA A 77 -18.89 -31.99 -19.68
C ALA A 77 -17.86 -30.95 -20.14
N PRO A 78 -16.77 -31.39 -20.81
CA PRO A 78 -15.77 -30.48 -21.35
C PRO A 78 -16.43 -29.35 -22.15
N LEU A 79 -15.97 -28.11 -21.91
CA LEU A 79 -16.43 -26.97 -22.69
C LEU A 79 -15.95 -27.15 -24.13
N SER A 80 -16.86 -26.99 -25.10
CA SER A 80 -16.49 -26.97 -26.52
C SER A 80 -15.54 -25.80 -26.83
N ASP A 81 -14.69 -25.95 -27.83
CA ASP A 81 -13.74 -24.91 -28.26
C ASP A 81 -14.41 -23.58 -28.57
N GLU A 82 -15.62 -23.62 -29.15
CA GLU A 82 -16.44 -22.42 -29.44
C GLU A 82 -16.77 -21.63 -28.17
N VAL A 83 -17.19 -22.31 -27.10
CA VAL A 83 -17.52 -21.70 -25.81
C VAL A 83 -16.28 -21.14 -25.12
N LEU A 84 -15.13 -21.84 -25.21
CA LEU A 84 -13.86 -21.33 -24.70
C LEU A 84 -13.40 -20.08 -25.45
N ALA A 85 -13.54 -20.06 -26.78
CA ALA A 85 -13.19 -18.91 -27.61
C ALA A 85 -14.10 -17.70 -27.33
N GLU A 86 -15.40 -17.92 -27.21
CA GLU A 86 -16.37 -16.87 -26.85
C GLU A 86 -16.08 -16.30 -25.45
N THR A 87 -15.73 -17.15 -24.48
CA THR A 87 -15.36 -16.73 -23.13
C THR A 87 -14.10 -15.85 -23.16
N ARG A 88 -13.07 -16.22 -23.93
CA ARG A 88 -11.84 -15.42 -24.09
C ARG A 88 -12.13 -14.07 -24.74
N ARG A 89 -12.93 -14.02 -25.80
CA ARG A 89 -13.32 -12.75 -26.45
C ARG A 89 -14.04 -11.81 -25.48
N ARG A 90 -14.95 -12.33 -24.66
CA ARG A 90 -15.63 -11.52 -23.63
C ARG A 90 -14.67 -11.01 -22.56
N GLN A 91 -13.65 -11.80 -22.19
CA GLN A 91 -12.60 -11.36 -21.27
C GLN A 91 -11.81 -10.21 -21.87
N GLU A 92 -11.33 -10.35 -23.10
CA GLU A 92 -10.56 -9.32 -23.82
C GLU A 92 -11.36 -8.02 -23.96
N VAL A 93 -12.65 -8.09 -24.32
CA VAL A 93 -13.51 -6.90 -24.42
C VAL A 93 -13.70 -6.24 -23.06
N ALA A 94 -14.01 -7.00 -22.01
CA ALA A 94 -14.21 -6.45 -20.67
C ALA A 94 -12.93 -5.81 -20.10
N GLU A 95 -11.77 -6.45 -20.30
CA GLU A 95 -10.46 -5.93 -19.90
C GLU A 95 -10.12 -4.65 -20.66
N ARG A 96 -10.41 -4.61 -21.96
CA ARG A 96 -10.23 -3.42 -22.78
C ARG A 96 -11.11 -2.27 -22.28
N GLU A 97 -12.39 -2.50 -22.04
CA GLU A 97 -13.31 -1.47 -21.51
C GLU A 97 -12.89 -0.98 -20.12
N GLU A 98 -12.41 -1.87 -19.24
CA GLU A 98 -11.85 -1.48 -17.95
C GLU A 98 -10.59 -0.63 -18.09
N SER A 99 -9.66 -1.05 -18.95
CA SER A 99 -8.43 -0.31 -19.27
C SER A 99 -8.73 1.09 -19.83
N GLU A 100 -9.65 1.20 -20.78
CA GLU A 100 -10.07 2.48 -21.37
C GLU A 100 -10.72 3.39 -20.32
N ARG A 101 -11.56 2.84 -19.42
CA ARG A 101 -12.13 3.59 -18.30
C ARG A 101 -11.06 4.06 -17.31
N ALA A 102 -10.12 3.19 -16.96
CA ALA A 102 -9.02 3.51 -16.06
C ALA A 102 -8.12 4.62 -16.65
N ALA A 103 -7.77 4.51 -17.93
CA ALA A 103 -7.01 5.52 -18.66
C ALA A 103 -7.73 6.88 -18.68
N ARG A 104 -9.04 6.89 -18.91
CA ARG A 104 -9.85 8.12 -18.87
C ARG A 104 -9.85 8.75 -17.47
N GLN A 105 -10.01 7.95 -16.42
CA GLN A 105 -9.96 8.44 -15.04
C GLN A 105 -8.57 8.99 -14.67
N ALA A 106 -7.51 8.32 -15.10
CA ALA A 106 -6.13 8.76 -14.91
C ALA A 106 -5.87 10.10 -15.60
N GLN A 107 -6.34 10.27 -16.85
CA GLN A 107 -6.21 11.53 -17.57
C GLN A 107 -6.95 12.68 -16.86
N LEU A 108 -8.19 12.43 -16.40
CA LEU A 108 -8.94 13.43 -15.64
C LEU A 108 -8.25 13.78 -14.31
N ALA A 109 -7.65 12.79 -13.63
CA ALA A 109 -6.89 13.01 -12.41
C ALA A 109 -5.62 13.85 -12.65
N ALA A 110 -4.88 13.57 -13.73
CA ALA A 110 -3.71 14.35 -14.15
C ALA A 110 -4.08 15.80 -14.49
N ASN A 111 -5.20 16.03 -15.18
CA ASN A 111 -5.68 17.39 -15.48
C ASN A 111 -6.06 18.15 -14.20
N ARG A 112 -6.73 17.50 -13.24
CA ARG A 112 -7.02 18.10 -11.92
C ARG A 112 -5.73 18.43 -11.16
N ALA A 113 -4.76 17.52 -11.18
CA ALA A 113 -3.46 17.72 -10.54
C ALA A 113 -2.72 18.92 -11.13
N ARG A 114 -2.67 19.04 -12.46
CA ARG A 114 -2.08 20.18 -13.17
C ARG A 114 -2.75 21.49 -12.77
N SER A 115 -4.08 21.56 -12.83
CA SER A 115 -4.83 22.76 -12.41
C SER A 115 -4.62 23.15 -10.94
N GLN A 116 -4.38 22.18 -10.05
CA GLN A 116 -4.05 22.44 -8.65
C GLN A 116 -2.60 22.93 -8.51
N TRP A 117 -1.67 22.30 -9.22
CA TRP A 117 -0.26 22.66 -9.25
C TRP A 117 -0.03 24.08 -9.78
N ASP A 118 -0.69 24.45 -10.86
CA ASP A 118 -0.51 25.74 -11.53
C ASP A 118 -1.06 26.92 -10.73
N ARG A 119 -2.06 26.68 -9.87
CA ARG A 119 -2.64 27.69 -8.98
C ARG A 119 -1.93 27.80 -7.62
N ALA A 120 -1.13 26.80 -7.26
CA ALA A 120 -0.40 26.78 -6.00
C ALA A 120 0.84 27.68 -6.07
N GLY A 121 1.18 28.31 -4.95
CA GLY A 121 2.35 29.19 -4.84
C GLY A 121 3.65 28.40 -4.75
N ASP A 122 4.72 28.91 -5.36
CA ASP A 122 6.08 28.35 -5.24
C ASP A 122 6.70 28.62 -3.86
N VAL A 123 6.20 29.63 -3.15
CA VAL A 123 6.62 30.00 -1.78
C VAL A 123 5.40 29.93 -0.86
N GLY A 124 5.57 29.31 0.31
CA GLY A 124 4.52 29.20 1.31
C GLY A 124 5.02 28.56 2.60
N ALA A 125 4.17 28.57 3.62
CA ALA A 125 4.42 27.96 4.91
C ALA A 125 3.67 26.61 5.02
N SER A 126 4.24 25.67 5.77
CA SER A 126 3.59 24.39 6.06
C SER A 126 3.96 23.91 7.46
N ALA A 127 2.96 23.82 8.33
CA ALA A 127 3.11 23.26 9.68
C ALA A 127 3.69 21.83 9.66
N TYR A 128 3.45 21.08 8.59
CA TYR A 128 4.05 19.76 8.39
C TYR A 128 5.57 19.84 8.22
N LEU A 129 6.07 20.76 7.38
CA LEU A 129 7.51 20.93 7.15
C LEU A 129 8.22 21.39 8.43
N GLU A 130 7.61 22.31 9.17
CA GLU A 130 8.11 22.78 10.48
C GLU A 130 8.21 21.64 11.48
N ARG A 131 7.13 20.85 11.65
CA ARG A 131 7.11 19.69 12.55
C ARG A 131 8.11 18.62 12.15
N LYS A 132 8.31 18.42 10.84
CA LYS A 132 9.31 17.48 10.31
C LYS A 132 10.73 18.05 10.27
N GLN A 133 10.90 19.33 10.59
CA GLN A 133 12.19 20.04 10.57
C GLN A 133 12.92 19.93 9.23
N ILE A 134 12.18 20.03 8.13
CA ILE A 134 12.71 19.95 6.76
C ILE A 134 12.36 21.19 5.95
N THR A 135 13.23 21.56 5.02
CA THR A 135 12.99 22.66 4.07
C THR A 135 12.23 22.16 2.84
N PRO A 136 11.43 23.00 2.17
CA PRO A 136 10.75 22.59 0.95
C PRO A 136 11.72 22.44 -0.23
N GLU A 137 11.50 21.45 -1.08
CA GLU A 137 12.16 21.30 -2.38
C GLU A 137 11.21 20.65 -3.37
N GLY A 138 11.00 21.29 -4.52
CA GLY A 138 10.20 20.71 -5.60
C GLY A 138 8.72 20.50 -5.24
N VAL A 139 8.20 21.30 -4.31
CA VAL A 139 6.81 21.32 -3.83
C VAL A 139 6.18 22.70 -4.07
N ARG A 140 4.86 22.78 -3.97
CA ARG A 140 4.09 24.04 -3.98
C ARG A 140 3.10 24.08 -2.83
N PHE A 141 2.54 25.26 -2.57
CA PHE A 141 1.68 25.51 -1.40
C PHE A 141 0.31 26.03 -1.83
N ASP A 142 -0.74 25.44 -1.27
CA ASP A 142 -2.10 25.96 -1.37
C ASP A 142 -2.35 27.01 -0.27
N ALA A 143 -3.41 27.80 -0.41
CA ALA A 143 -3.73 28.91 0.48
C ALA A 143 -4.04 28.47 1.93
N ASP A 144 -4.44 27.22 2.13
CA ASP A 144 -4.76 26.65 3.45
C ASP A 144 -3.54 26.04 4.18
N GLY A 145 -2.33 26.19 3.62
CA GLY A 145 -1.09 25.61 4.15
C GLY A 145 -0.88 24.14 3.77
N THR A 146 -1.74 23.57 2.92
CA THR A 146 -1.50 22.26 2.31
C THR A 146 -0.33 22.34 1.35
N MET A 147 0.64 21.43 1.53
CA MET A 147 1.77 21.27 0.64
C MET A 147 1.44 20.25 -0.45
N PHE A 148 1.73 20.59 -1.71
CA PHE A 148 1.63 19.69 -2.86
C PHE A 148 3.00 19.18 -3.26
N VAL A 149 3.16 17.86 -3.27
CA VAL A 149 4.30 17.15 -3.86
C VAL A 149 3.85 16.59 -5.21
N PRO A 150 4.45 17.00 -6.34
CA PRO A 150 4.03 16.55 -7.65
C PRO A 150 4.52 15.12 -7.91
N MET A 151 3.66 14.30 -8.49
CA MET A 151 3.96 12.90 -8.80
C MET A 151 4.09 12.74 -10.31
N TYR A 152 5.28 12.35 -10.77
CA TYR A 152 5.62 12.21 -12.18
C TYR A 152 5.82 10.76 -12.56
N ARG A 153 5.50 10.44 -13.82
CA ARG A 153 6.11 9.30 -14.51
C ARG A 153 7.22 9.79 -15.40
N TYR A 154 8.39 9.21 -15.21
CA TYR A 154 9.59 9.48 -15.96
C TYR A 154 9.69 8.41 -17.07
N GLU A 155 8.97 8.64 -18.16
CA GLU A 155 9.05 7.83 -19.38
C GLU A 155 10.01 8.54 -20.36
N ALA A 156 9.59 8.91 -21.57
CA ALA A 156 10.38 9.76 -22.47
C ALA A 156 10.54 11.18 -21.90
N GLU A 157 9.43 11.76 -21.42
CA GLU A 157 9.39 13.01 -20.66
C GLU A 157 8.70 12.81 -19.32
N GLY A 158 8.98 13.71 -18.37
CA GLY A 158 8.30 13.75 -17.08
C GLY A 158 6.82 14.14 -17.23
N ARG A 159 5.90 13.19 -17.09
CA ARG A 159 4.45 13.44 -17.12
C ARG A 159 3.87 13.53 -15.71
N LEU A 160 3.28 14.68 -15.35
CA LEU A 160 2.55 14.84 -14.10
C LEU A 160 1.29 13.96 -14.10
N VAL A 161 1.23 12.98 -13.20
CA VAL A 161 0.10 12.04 -13.09
C VAL A 161 -0.79 12.30 -11.88
N GLY A 162 -0.31 13.05 -10.89
CA GLY A 162 -1.05 13.38 -9.68
C GLY A 162 -0.26 14.25 -8.72
N LEU A 163 -0.89 14.62 -7.61
CA LEU A 163 -0.24 15.26 -6.45
C LEU A 163 -0.41 14.37 -5.22
N GLN A 164 0.62 14.28 -4.39
CA GLN A 164 0.45 14.01 -2.98
C GLN A 164 0.22 15.34 -2.26
N LYS A 165 -0.89 15.44 -1.55
CA LYS A 165 -1.30 16.61 -0.78
C LYS A 165 -1.08 16.32 0.68
N ILE A 166 -0.28 17.14 1.34
CA ILE A 166 0.05 17.01 2.74
C ILE A 166 -0.55 18.21 3.46
N THR A 167 -1.64 17.96 4.19
CA THR A 167 -2.35 18.99 4.95
C THR A 167 -1.51 19.48 6.14
N PRO A 168 -1.88 20.61 6.79
CA PRO A 168 -1.18 21.09 7.98
C PRO A 168 -1.08 20.07 9.13
N ASN A 169 -2.08 19.20 9.29
CA ASN A 169 -2.04 18.12 10.29
C ASN A 169 -1.17 16.91 9.85
N GLY A 170 -0.70 16.87 8.60
CA GLY A 170 0.18 15.82 8.07
C GLY A 170 -0.55 14.64 7.41
N GLU A 171 -1.87 14.74 7.20
CA GLU A 171 -2.59 13.75 6.39
C GLU A 171 -2.14 13.81 4.94
N LYS A 172 -1.82 12.64 4.38
CA LYS A 172 -1.38 12.50 2.98
C LYS A 172 -2.56 12.03 2.14
N ARG A 173 -2.94 12.82 1.13
CA ARG A 173 -4.03 12.51 0.19
C ARG A 173 -3.53 12.54 -1.24
N TYR A 174 -4.10 11.70 -2.10
CA TYR A 174 -3.74 11.64 -3.51
C TYR A 174 -4.92 12.07 -4.39
N ASN A 175 -4.66 12.52 -5.62
CA ASN A 175 -5.72 12.73 -6.60
C ASN A 175 -6.44 11.40 -6.88
N LYS A 176 -7.74 11.31 -6.59
CA LYS A 176 -8.54 10.11 -6.87
C LYS A 176 -8.48 9.75 -8.35
N GLY A 177 -8.28 8.47 -8.64
CA GLY A 177 -8.21 7.93 -10.01
C GLY A 177 -6.86 8.15 -10.70
N MET A 178 -5.85 8.68 -10.01
CA MET A 178 -4.53 8.90 -10.61
C MET A 178 -3.78 7.59 -10.92
N GLU A 179 -2.84 7.70 -11.85
CA GLU A 179 -1.93 6.63 -12.26
C GLU A 179 -0.77 6.43 -11.25
N LYS A 180 -1.08 6.05 -9.99
CA LYS A 180 -0.11 6.05 -8.88
C LYS A 180 1.10 5.13 -9.08
N LYS A 181 0.90 3.93 -9.62
CA LYS A 181 1.96 2.93 -9.78
C LYS A 181 3.10 3.51 -10.62
N GLY A 182 4.34 3.40 -10.12
CA GLY A 182 5.53 3.93 -10.80
C GLY A 182 5.66 5.45 -10.80
N ALA A 183 4.73 6.19 -10.20
CA ALA A 183 4.88 7.62 -10.04
C ALA A 183 5.91 7.93 -8.95
N SER A 184 6.79 8.88 -9.20
CA SER A 184 7.83 9.31 -8.27
C SER A 184 8.07 10.82 -8.37
N ARG A 185 8.83 11.36 -7.41
CA ARG A 185 9.34 12.73 -7.47
C ARG A 185 10.85 12.70 -7.31
N LEU A 186 11.57 13.02 -8.37
CA LEU A 186 12.99 13.30 -8.29
C LEU A 186 13.20 14.67 -7.65
N LEU A 187 13.95 14.69 -6.56
CA LEU A 187 14.52 15.88 -5.94
C LEU A 187 15.92 16.12 -6.54
N GLY A 188 16.21 17.39 -6.85
CA GLY A 188 17.29 17.86 -7.74
C GLY A 188 17.38 17.12 -9.06
N SER A 189 18.61 16.89 -9.54
CA SER A 189 18.90 16.39 -10.87
C SER A 189 19.99 15.33 -10.85
N ILE A 190 19.91 14.38 -11.78
CA ILE A 190 20.98 13.40 -12.03
C ILE A 190 21.74 13.88 -13.27
N GLY A 191 22.99 14.30 -13.07
CA GLY A 191 23.94 14.67 -14.12
C GLY A 191 24.68 13.47 -14.69
N ALA A 192 25.37 13.68 -15.82
CA ALA A 192 26.15 12.62 -16.49
C ALA A 192 27.30 12.06 -15.63
N GLU A 193 27.85 12.88 -14.74
CA GLU A 193 28.96 12.49 -13.87
C GLU A 193 28.51 11.86 -12.54
N ASP A 194 27.22 11.93 -12.23
CA ASP A 194 26.70 11.38 -10.98
C ASP A 194 26.83 9.86 -10.95
N LYS A 195 27.45 9.35 -9.89
CA LYS A 195 27.65 7.90 -9.70
C LYS A 195 26.61 7.28 -8.79
N MET A 196 25.78 8.09 -8.13
CA MET A 196 24.81 7.61 -7.17
C MET A 196 23.50 8.40 -7.24
N VAL A 197 22.38 7.68 -7.13
CA VAL A 197 21.04 8.22 -6.87
C VAL A 197 20.44 7.46 -5.70
N LEU A 198 19.74 8.17 -4.83
CA LEU A 198 19.08 7.57 -3.67
C LEU A 198 17.59 7.42 -3.96
N VAL A 199 16.97 6.42 -3.34
CA VAL A 199 15.53 6.15 -3.43
C VAL A 199 14.96 6.14 -2.03
N ALA A 200 13.91 6.91 -1.79
CA ALA A 200 13.23 6.98 -0.50
C ALA A 200 11.73 6.74 -0.66
N GLU A 201 11.09 6.18 0.36
CA GLU A 201 9.63 5.99 0.36
C GLU A 201 8.90 7.33 0.48
N GLY A 202 9.09 8.05 1.58
CA GLY A 202 8.37 9.28 1.87
C GLY A 202 9.11 10.55 1.45
N TYR A 203 8.36 11.62 1.14
CA TYR A 203 8.94 12.95 0.86
C TYR A 203 9.77 13.49 2.02
N ALA A 204 9.31 13.33 3.27
CA ALA A 204 10.06 13.82 4.43
C ALA A 204 11.38 13.09 4.60
N THR A 205 11.39 11.76 4.46
CA THR A 205 12.61 10.95 4.49
C THR A 205 13.56 11.40 3.37
N GLY A 206 13.07 11.47 2.12
CA GLY A 206 13.88 11.87 0.98
C GLY A 206 14.47 13.27 1.11
N ARG A 207 13.69 14.23 1.62
CA ARG A 207 14.17 15.60 1.87
C ARG A 207 15.16 15.67 3.04
N SER A 208 14.93 14.89 4.10
CA SER A 208 15.88 14.81 5.23
C SER A 208 17.24 14.30 4.78
N ILE A 209 17.26 13.27 3.92
CA ILE A 209 18.48 12.72 3.31
C ILE A 209 19.19 13.79 2.47
N ARG A 210 18.45 14.53 1.63
CA ARG A 210 19.03 15.63 0.83
C ARG A 210 19.67 16.71 1.69
N MET A 211 18.97 17.15 2.74
CA MET A 211 19.51 18.14 3.67
C MET A 211 20.75 17.62 4.40
N ALA A 212 20.71 16.38 4.89
CA ALA A 212 21.83 15.76 5.60
C ALA A 212 23.07 15.57 4.71
N THR A 213 22.85 15.31 3.42
CA THR A 213 23.91 15.16 2.41
C THR A 213 24.31 16.49 1.77
N ARG A 214 23.84 17.63 2.29
CA ARG A 214 24.10 18.98 1.76
C ARG A 214 23.76 19.10 0.27
N GLU A 215 22.64 18.50 -0.12
CA GLU A 215 22.13 18.49 -1.48
C GLU A 215 23.03 17.75 -2.49
N ALA A 216 24.02 16.96 -2.05
CA ALA A 216 25.00 16.34 -2.96
C ALA A 216 24.42 15.27 -3.90
N PHE A 217 23.34 14.57 -3.48
CA PHE A 217 22.79 13.45 -4.25
C PHE A 217 21.31 13.61 -4.57
N ALA A 218 20.92 13.32 -5.81
CA ALA A 218 19.52 13.27 -6.19
C ALA A 218 18.77 12.15 -5.44
N VAL A 219 17.52 12.42 -5.09
CA VAL A 219 16.67 11.46 -4.35
C VAL A 219 15.34 11.29 -5.08
N SER A 220 15.00 10.05 -5.42
CA SER A 220 13.68 9.69 -5.96
C SER A 220 12.73 9.29 -4.84
N VAL A 221 11.69 10.09 -4.63
CA VAL A 221 10.61 9.82 -3.66
C VAL A 221 9.51 8.97 -4.31
N CYS A 222 9.20 7.81 -3.72
CA CYS A 222 8.32 6.79 -4.30
C CYS A 222 6.88 6.80 -3.77
N PHE A 223 6.64 7.54 -2.69
CA PHE A 223 5.35 7.73 -2.01
C PHE A 223 4.76 6.53 -1.26
N ASP A 224 5.26 5.31 -1.51
CA ASP A 224 5.02 4.09 -0.73
C ASP A 224 6.08 3.02 -1.04
N ALA A 225 6.15 1.97 -0.22
CA ALA A 225 7.05 0.83 -0.41
C ALA A 225 6.85 0.11 -1.77
N ALA A 226 5.61 0.00 -2.24
CA ALA A 226 5.29 -0.66 -3.52
C ALA A 226 5.83 0.13 -4.73
N GLY A 227 6.04 1.45 -4.58
CA GLY A 227 6.62 2.33 -5.58
C GLY A 227 8.13 2.16 -5.76
N ILE A 228 8.85 1.68 -4.74
CA ILE A 228 10.32 1.57 -4.75
C ILE A 228 10.79 0.71 -5.92
N GLN A 229 10.21 -0.47 -6.11
CA GLN A 229 10.60 -1.37 -7.20
C GLN A 229 10.46 -0.70 -8.57
N SER A 230 9.34 0.00 -8.80
CA SER A 230 9.09 0.68 -10.07
C SER A 230 10.08 1.84 -10.30
N ALA A 231 10.40 2.60 -9.25
CA ALA A 231 11.37 3.68 -9.33
C ALA A 231 12.79 3.17 -9.60
N VAL A 232 13.21 2.10 -8.93
CA VAL A 232 14.52 1.46 -9.16
C VAL A 232 14.63 0.94 -10.60
N GLN A 233 13.58 0.30 -11.13
CA GLN A 233 13.54 -0.15 -12.51
C GLN A 233 13.63 1.01 -13.51
N GLY A 234 12.87 2.09 -13.29
CA GLY A 234 12.92 3.29 -14.14
C GLY A 234 14.31 3.95 -14.11
N LEU A 235 14.89 4.11 -12.92
CA LEU A 235 16.24 4.67 -12.76
C LEU A 235 17.30 3.79 -13.41
N ARG A 236 17.23 2.47 -13.27
CA ARG A 236 18.18 1.55 -13.91
C ARG A 236 18.09 1.60 -15.44
N ALA A 237 16.88 1.74 -15.99
CA ALA A 237 16.68 1.88 -17.43
C ALA A 237 17.24 3.21 -17.95
N ALA A 238 16.99 4.32 -17.25
CA ALA A 238 17.46 5.65 -17.64
C ALA A 238 18.95 5.88 -17.39
N PHE A 239 19.50 5.31 -16.31
CA PHE A 239 20.88 5.50 -15.87
C PHE A 239 21.55 4.14 -15.58
N PRO A 240 21.93 3.37 -16.60
CA PRO A 240 22.43 2.00 -16.43
C PRO A 240 23.70 1.87 -15.59
N ALA A 241 24.50 2.94 -15.49
CA ALA A 241 25.77 2.94 -14.75
C ALA A 241 25.65 3.50 -13.32
N VAL A 242 24.52 4.13 -12.94
CA VAL A 242 24.39 4.76 -11.62
C VAL A 242 24.22 3.69 -10.53
N HIS A 243 24.82 3.92 -9.37
CA HIS A 243 24.52 3.16 -8.16
C HIS A 243 23.19 3.64 -7.58
N ILE A 244 22.28 2.72 -7.31
CA ILE A 244 20.96 3.04 -6.77
C ILE A 244 20.94 2.60 -5.31
N LEU A 245 20.93 3.56 -4.38
CA LEU A 245 20.88 3.28 -2.95
C LEU A 245 19.44 3.43 -2.44
N VAL A 246 18.86 2.34 -1.94
CA VAL A 246 17.51 2.37 -1.36
C VAL A 246 17.59 2.70 0.13
N CYS A 247 16.98 3.82 0.51
CA CYS A 247 16.85 4.31 1.88
C CYS A 247 15.44 3.99 2.38
N ALA A 248 15.22 2.74 2.77
CA ALA A 248 13.94 2.29 3.33
C ALA A 248 13.79 2.69 4.81
N ASP A 249 12.55 2.94 5.25
CA ASP A 249 12.24 3.21 6.65
C ASP A 249 12.52 1.95 7.52
N ASP A 250 13.06 2.13 8.73
CA ASP A 250 13.46 1.04 9.66
C ASP A 250 12.26 0.51 10.49
N ASP A 251 11.09 0.39 9.87
CA ASP A 251 9.84 0.03 10.56
C ASP A 251 9.73 -1.47 10.89
N TRP A 252 10.63 -2.30 10.36
CA TRP A 252 10.62 -3.75 10.56
C TRP A 252 10.98 -4.16 12.00
N LYS A 253 11.59 -3.26 12.80
CA LYS A 253 12.01 -3.55 14.17
C LYS A 253 10.99 -3.18 15.25
N ILE A 254 9.86 -2.54 14.95
CA ILE A 254 8.93 -2.07 15.99
C ILE A 254 8.46 -3.22 16.88
N GLU A 255 8.09 -4.36 16.30
CA GLU A 255 7.65 -5.54 17.06
C GLU A 255 8.82 -6.25 17.76
N GLN A 256 10.01 -6.22 17.15
CA GLN A 256 11.21 -6.78 17.75
C GLN A 256 11.68 -5.98 18.98
N ARG A 257 11.70 -4.64 18.89
CA ARG A 257 12.04 -3.73 19.99
C ARG A 257 11.09 -3.91 21.16
N LEU A 258 9.79 -4.06 20.88
CA LEU A 258 8.81 -4.40 21.93
C LEU A 258 9.15 -5.74 22.59
N ARG A 259 9.44 -6.79 21.80
CA ARG A 259 9.78 -8.12 22.33
C ARG A 259 11.05 -8.08 23.19
N GLU A 260 12.11 -7.43 22.73
CA GLU A 260 13.37 -7.28 23.47
C GLU A 260 13.14 -6.59 24.81
N TRP A 261 12.40 -5.48 24.82
CA TRP A 261 12.04 -4.78 26.05
C TRP A 261 11.17 -5.61 27.00
N LEU A 262 10.19 -6.37 26.48
CA LEU A 262 9.36 -7.27 27.30
C LEU A 262 10.19 -8.34 27.99
N VAL A 263 11.22 -8.86 27.32
CA VAL A 263 12.16 -9.82 27.89
C VAL A 263 13.04 -9.17 28.94
N GLU A 264 13.60 -8.00 28.65
CA GLU A 264 14.51 -7.30 29.56
C GLU A 264 13.81 -6.82 30.84
N GLU A 265 12.64 -6.18 30.71
CA GLU A 265 11.96 -5.57 31.84
C GLU A 265 11.05 -6.53 32.61
N PHE A 266 10.41 -7.47 31.91
CA PHE A 266 9.41 -8.36 32.50
C PHE A 266 9.73 -9.84 32.37
N GLY A 267 10.88 -10.23 31.80
CA GLY A 267 11.19 -11.64 31.53
C GLY A 267 10.18 -12.32 30.59
N PHE A 268 9.32 -11.55 29.91
CA PHE A 268 8.19 -12.08 29.15
C PHE A 268 8.64 -12.47 27.75
N ARG A 269 8.59 -13.77 27.43
CA ARG A 269 8.96 -14.33 26.12
C ARG A 269 7.76 -14.77 25.27
N GLY A 270 6.54 -14.56 25.75
CA GLY A 270 5.32 -14.93 25.03
C GLY A 270 4.95 -13.94 23.93
N GLU A 271 3.83 -14.19 23.25
CA GLU A 271 3.27 -13.25 22.28
C GLU A 271 2.20 -12.36 22.93
N LEU A 272 2.26 -11.06 22.66
CA LEU A 272 1.17 -10.13 22.95
C LEU A 272 0.34 -9.90 21.69
N THR A 273 -0.94 -10.19 21.77
CA THR A 273 -1.89 -9.86 20.70
C THR A 273 -2.35 -8.42 20.86
N TYR A 274 -2.15 -7.60 19.82
CA TYR A 274 -2.58 -6.20 19.83
C TYR A 274 -4.09 -6.06 20.07
N GLY A 275 -4.48 -5.24 21.05
CA GLY A 275 -5.88 -4.97 21.38
C GLY A 275 -6.59 -6.08 22.17
N ALA A 276 -5.89 -7.14 22.57
CA ALA A 276 -6.43 -8.17 23.44
C ALA A 276 -6.54 -7.69 24.90
N SER A 277 -7.26 -8.47 25.72
CA SER A 277 -7.30 -8.24 27.16
C SER A 277 -5.90 -8.35 27.78
N PRO A 278 -5.58 -7.53 28.80
CA PRO A 278 -4.28 -7.60 29.45
C PRO A 278 -4.01 -9.00 30.04
N ILE A 279 -2.77 -9.48 29.92
CA ILE A 279 -2.31 -10.75 30.49
C ILE A 279 -1.49 -10.52 31.75
N LYS A 280 -1.59 -11.41 32.74
CA LYS A 280 -0.77 -11.35 33.95
C LYS A 280 0.62 -11.96 33.66
N VAL A 281 1.68 -11.23 34.03
CA VAL A 281 3.08 -11.66 33.93
C VAL A 281 3.78 -11.44 35.26
N GLU A 282 4.49 -12.44 35.76
CA GLU A 282 5.28 -12.36 36.98
C GLU A 282 6.73 -12.00 36.65
N ALA A 283 7.24 -10.92 37.24
CA ALA A 283 8.59 -10.43 36.99
C ALA A 283 9.10 -9.62 38.18
N LYS A 284 10.42 -9.65 38.43
CA LYS A 284 11.10 -8.83 39.46
C LYS A 284 10.37 -8.85 40.82
N ASN A 285 10.00 -10.05 41.30
CA ASN A 285 9.30 -10.30 42.57
C ASN A 285 7.90 -9.66 42.71
N THR A 286 7.27 -9.28 41.60
CA THR A 286 5.89 -8.79 41.57
C THR A 286 5.17 -9.29 40.31
N TRP A 287 3.91 -8.90 40.12
CA TRP A 287 3.15 -9.22 38.92
C TRP A 287 2.59 -7.98 38.24
N TYR A 288 2.60 -8.02 36.91
CA TYR A 288 2.18 -6.96 36.00
C TYR A 288 1.04 -7.47 35.12
N MET A 289 0.10 -6.59 34.76
CA MET A 289 -0.82 -6.85 33.65
C MET A 289 -0.26 -6.17 32.41
N LEU A 290 0.03 -6.91 31.35
CA LEU A 290 0.57 -6.37 30.10
C LEU A 290 -0.49 -6.44 29.00
N ALA A 291 -0.65 -5.35 28.25
CA ALA A 291 -1.48 -5.29 27.04
C ALA A 291 -0.72 -4.51 25.98
N ALA A 292 -0.71 -4.99 24.74
CA ALA A 292 -0.11 -4.28 23.61
C ALA A 292 -1.17 -3.54 22.81
N HIS A 293 -0.94 -2.26 22.51
CA HIS A 293 -1.79 -1.48 21.63
C HIS A 293 -0.96 -0.82 20.54
N LYS A 294 -1.42 -0.89 19.28
CA LYS A 294 -0.91 0.00 18.23
C LYS A 294 -1.56 1.36 18.42
N ARG A 295 -0.75 2.38 18.64
CA ARG A 295 -1.18 3.78 18.77
C ARG A 295 -0.44 4.65 17.78
N VAL A 296 -0.91 5.88 17.65
CA VAL A 296 -0.29 6.92 16.85
C VAL A 296 -0.08 8.10 17.78
N ASP A 297 1.12 8.66 17.83
CA ASP A 297 1.38 9.85 18.64
C ASP A 297 0.94 11.14 17.94
N ASP A 298 1.07 12.28 18.62
CA ASP A 298 0.65 13.59 18.10
C ASP A 298 1.41 14.00 16.81
N ASN A 299 2.52 13.33 16.51
CA ASN A 299 3.32 13.54 15.30
C ASN A 299 2.95 12.58 14.16
N GLY A 300 1.96 11.70 14.37
CA GLY A 300 1.53 10.71 13.40
C GLY A 300 2.40 9.46 13.37
N VAL A 301 3.30 9.26 14.34
CA VAL A 301 4.21 8.11 14.36
C VAL A 301 3.51 6.93 15.04
N GLN A 302 3.47 5.79 14.37
CA GLN A 302 2.93 4.57 14.96
C GLN A 302 3.87 4.08 16.06
N PHE A 303 3.31 3.70 17.19
CA PHE A 303 4.08 3.08 18.26
C PHE A 303 3.29 1.95 18.90
N VAL A 304 4.01 0.99 19.49
CA VAL A 304 3.39 0.02 20.38
C VAL A 304 3.48 0.51 21.81
N GLU A 305 2.34 0.51 22.49
CA GLU A 305 2.22 0.81 23.91
C GLU A 305 2.02 -0.49 24.71
N ALA A 306 2.78 -0.65 25.79
CA ALA A 306 2.48 -1.62 26.85
C ALA A 306 2.33 -0.92 28.20
N ARG A 307 1.29 -1.29 28.98
CA ARG A 307 0.96 -0.66 30.27
C ARG A 307 0.91 -1.65 31.42
N PRO A 308 1.79 -1.57 32.43
CA PRO A 308 1.60 -2.26 33.71
C PRO A 308 0.54 -1.54 34.55
N ARG A 309 -0.41 -2.28 35.15
CA ARG A 309 -1.51 -1.69 35.95
C ARG A 309 -1.32 -1.69 37.47
N ASN A 310 -0.23 -2.23 38.00
CA ASN A 310 -0.18 -2.65 39.41
C ASN A 310 0.78 -1.92 40.34
N VAL A 311 1.41 -0.84 39.88
CA VAL A 311 2.20 0.05 40.73
C VAL A 311 1.83 1.47 40.33
N ALA A 312 1.86 2.41 41.27
CA ALA A 312 1.65 3.85 41.05
C ALA A 312 2.62 4.50 40.03
N LEU A 313 3.42 3.70 39.31
CA LEU A 313 4.23 4.07 38.17
C LEU A 313 3.58 3.53 36.87
N LEU A 314 2.98 4.42 36.09
CA LEU A 314 2.70 4.18 34.68
C LEU A 314 4.04 4.16 33.93
N ALA A 315 4.66 2.98 33.78
CA ALA A 315 5.72 2.80 32.80
C ALA A 315 5.08 2.73 31.42
N MET A 316 5.06 3.86 30.71
CA MET A 316 4.63 3.95 29.31
C MET A 316 5.88 3.93 28.44
N ILE A 317 6.01 2.90 27.59
CA ILE A 317 7.06 2.90 26.56
C ILE A 317 6.41 2.98 25.19
N ARG A 318 6.95 3.88 24.38
CA ARG A 318 6.63 4.03 22.96
C ARG A 318 7.77 3.40 22.17
N ALA A 319 7.52 2.24 21.59
CA ALA A 319 8.41 1.68 20.57
C ALA A 319 8.06 2.32 19.24
N TYR A 320 8.85 3.31 18.82
CA TYR A 320 8.80 3.97 17.52
C TYR A 320 9.52 3.15 16.44
#